data_AF-A0A3A5IA54-F1
#
_entry.id   AF-A0A3A5IA54-F1
#
_cell.length_a   1.000
_cell.length_b   1.000
_cell.length_c   1.000
_cell.angle_alpha   90.00
_cell.angle_beta   90.00
_cell.angle_gamma   90.00
#
_symmetry.space_group_name_H-M   'P 1'
#
loop_
_entity.id
_entity.type
_entity.pdbx_description
1 polymer ?
#
loop_
_entity_poly.entity_id
_entity_poly.type
_entity_poly.pdbx_seq_one_letter_code
_entity_poly.pdbx_strand_id
1 'polypeptide(L)'
;MLYLLIVFLLILSVIVFMWREALRNEVIADVLLFKCYPCQQPLTIFFISDIHRRTIHPSILKRVSGKADIVIIGGDLAEKGVPLERISHNLQCLKQVAPVFFVWGNNDYEVPAEELSKLFQKHSVHVLRNESFCLPVSMDCDVPVYLLGTDDVSKGRSSKSSTFSEVPQRAFKILISHNPVFEKKLAAADGVSLFLSGHTHGGQIRFFGVGPYKKGGWGNSGKMKTLVSNGYGTSAVPLRLGAKAETHLITIKQG
;
A
#
# COMPACT_ATOMS: atom_id res chain seq x y z
N MET A 1 -41.61 -24.42 -3.27
CA MET A 1 -40.24 -24.99 -3.22
C MET A 1 -39.32 -24.42 -4.30
N LEU A 2 -39.73 -24.36 -5.58
CA LEU A 2 -38.90 -23.81 -6.67
C LEU A 2 -38.46 -22.34 -6.46
N TYR A 3 -39.36 -21.46 -5.99
CA TYR A 3 -39.02 -20.06 -5.71
C TYR A 3 -37.92 -19.90 -4.65
N LEU A 4 -38.04 -20.65 -3.54
CA LEU A 4 -37.04 -20.65 -2.47
C LEU A 4 -35.67 -21.14 -2.99
N LEU A 5 -35.68 -22.15 -3.86
CA LEU A 5 -34.47 -22.64 -4.51
C LEU A 5 -33.83 -21.56 -5.41
N ILE A 6 -34.61 -20.84 -6.21
CA ILE A 6 -34.09 -19.76 -7.07
C ILE A 6 -33.47 -18.64 -6.23
N VAL A 7 -34.15 -18.17 -5.20
CA VAL A 7 -33.63 -17.13 -4.29
C VAL A 7 -32.33 -17.59 -3.63
N PHE A 8 -32.28 -18.83 -3.16
CA PHE A 8 -31.07 -19.42 -2.57
C PHE A 8 -29.91 -19.44 -3.58
N LEU A 9 -30.14 -19.88 -4.82
CA LEU A 9 -29.11 -19.93 -5.85
C LEU A 9 -28.59 -18.52 -6.22
N LEU A 10 -29.46 -17.51 -6.25
CA LEU A 10 -29.07 -16.13 -6.50
C LEU A 10 -28.17 -15.58 -5.38
N ILE A 11 -28.53 -15.80 -4.12
CA ILE A 11 -27.71 -15.40 -2.97
C ILE A 11 -26.36 -16.09 -3.01
N LEU A 12 -26.35 -17.41 -3.26
CA LEU A 12 -25.12 -18.18 -3.39
C LEU A 12 -24.24 -17.65 -4.52
N SER A 13 -24.82 -17.34 -5.68
CA SER A 13 -24.10 -16.74 -6.82
C SER A 13 -23.44 -15.41 -6.44
N VAL A 14 -24.14 -14.54 -5.70
CA VAL A 14 -23.59 -13.26 -5.24
C VAL A 14 -22.44 -13.48 -4.25
N ILE A 15 -22.58 -14.40 -3.29
CA ILE A 15 -21.51 -14.71 -2.33
C ILE A 15 -20.28 -15.27 -3.05
N VAL A 16 -20.46 -16.20 -3.98
CA VAL A 16 -19.37 -16.78 -4.79
C VAL A 16 -18.69 -15.68 -5.61
N PHE A 17 -19.46 -14.78 -6.23
CA PHE A 17 -18.90 -13.63 -6.93
C PHE A 17 -18.07 -12.75 -6.00
N MET A 18 -18.61 -12.38 -4.84
CA MET A 18 -17.91 -11.53 -3.86
C MET A 18 -16.63 -12.17 -3.33
N TRP A 19 -16.64 -13.49 -3.10
CA TRP A 19 -15.48 -14.26 -2.69
C TRP A 19 -14.40 -14.31 -3.79
N ARG A 20 -14.81 -14.50 -5.05
CA ARG A 20 -13.88 -14.43 -6.19
C ARG A 20 -13.27 -13.03 -6.34
N GLU A 21 -14.05 -11.97 -6.16
CA GLU A 21 -13.54 -10.59 -6.17
C GLU A 21 -12.55 -10.35 -5.01
N ALA A 22 -12.78 -10.96 -3.84
CA ALA A 22 -11.88 -10.89 -2.69
C ALA A 22 -10.52 -11.55 -2.94
N LEU A 23 -10.49 -12.61 -3.75
CA LEU A 23 -9.28 -13.37 -4.06
C LEU A 23 -8.55 -12.93 -5.33
N ARG A 24 -8.98 -11.82 -5.96
CA ARG A 24 -8.28 -11.30 -7.14
C ARG A 24 -6.81 -11.03 -6.86
N ASN A 25 -5.99 -11.29 -7.88
CA ASN A 25 -4.55 -11.10 -7.89
C ASN A 25 -4.21 -10.07 -8.97
N GLU A 26 -4.68 -8.86 -8.78
CA GLU A 26 -4.59 -7.78 -9.77
C GLU A 26 -3.35 -6.91 -9.48
N VAL A 27 -2.59 -6.63 -10.54
CA VAL A 27 -1.48 -5.68 -10.54
C VAL A 27 -1.83 -4.61 -11.57
N ILE A 28 -2.21 -3.44 -11.09
CA ILE A 28 -2.55 -2.28 -11.91
C ILE A 28 -1.24 -1.56 -12.23
N ALA A 29 -0.92 -1.39 -13.51
CA ALA A 29 0.28 -0.69 -13.93
C ALA A 29 -0.05 0.75 -14.32
N ASP A 30 0.55 1.71 -13.63
CA ASP A 30 0.33 3.14 -13.84
C ASP A 30 1.65 3.83 -14.16
N VAL A 31 1.60 4.82 -15.06
CA VAL A 31 2.75 5.68 -15.37
C VAL A 31 2.40 7.12 -15.01
N LEU A 32 3.14 7.69 -14.08
CA LEU A 32 2.98 9.05 -13.61
C LEU A 32 4.09 9.93 -14.14
N LEU A 33 3.70 11.05 -14.73
CA LEU A 33 4.62 12.09 -15.17
C LEU A 33 4.69 13.19 -14.13
N PHE A 34 5.91 13.59 -13.76
CA PHE A 34 6.16 14.75 -12.92
C PHE A 34 7.21 15.64 -13.59
N LYS A 35 6.85 16.92 -13.79
CA LYS A 35 7.80 17.94 -14.27
C LYS A 35 9.00 18.11 -13.34
N CYS A 36 8.80 17.87 -12.04
CA CYS A 36 9.81 17.99 -11.00
C CYS A 36 10.50 16.66 -10.67
N TYR A 37 10.26 15.59 -11.44
CA TYR A 37 11.01 14.35 -11.23
C TYR A 37 12.48 14.58 -11.58
N PRO A 38 13.42 14.26 -10.69
CA PRO A 38 14.78 14.75 -10.82
C PRO A 38 15.74 13.79 -11.52
N CYS A 39 15.28 12.57 -11.85
CA CYS A 39 16.14 11.51 -12.37
C CYS A 39 15.90 11.29 -13.86
N GLN A 40 16.98 10.94 -14.59
CA GLN A 40 16.87 10.55 -16.00
C GLN A 40 16.14 9.22 -16.17
N GLN A 41 16.44 8.25 -15.30
CA GLN A 41 15.82 6.94 -15.31
C GLN A 41 14.51 6.95 -14.50
N PRO A 42 13.44 6.29 -14.97
CA PRO A 42 12.22 6.10 -14.20
C PRO A 42 12.48 5.36 -12.88
N LEU A 43 11.61 5.59 -11.90
CA LEU A 43 11.49 4.73 -10.70
C LEU A 43 10.18 3.96 -10.78
N THR A 44 10.25 2.64 -10.73
CA THR A 44 9.08 1.76 -10.68
C THR A 44 8.92 1.16 -9.29
N ILE A 45 7.76 1.44 -8.68
CA ILE A 45 7.40 1.07 -7.33
C ILE A 45 6.34 -0.03 -7.40
N PHE A 46 6.61 -1.18 -6.78
CA PHE A 46 5.54 -2.12 -6.48
C PHE A 46 4.90 -1.76 -5.12
N PHE A 47 3.70 -1.20 -5.16
CA PHE A 47 2.94 -0.81 -3.97
C PHE A 47 1.86 -1.85 -3.64
N ILE A 48 1.90 -2.35 -2.42
CA ILE A 48 0.93 -3.31 -1.87
C ILE A 48 0.56 -2.88 -0.45
N SER A 49 -0.73 -2.91 -0.11
CA SER A 49 -1.21 -2.57 1.24
C SER A 49 -2.27 -3.57 1.67
N ASP A 50 -2.55 -3.58 2.98
CA ASP A 50 -3.67 -4.33 3.55
C ASP A 50 -3.61 -5.82 3.20
N ILE A 51 -2.45 -6.46 3.36
CA ILE A 51 -2.24 -7.89 3.04
C ILE A 51 -3.03 -8.76 4.02
N HIS A 52 -3.07 -8.38 5.29
CA HIS A 52 -3.80 -9.05 6.36
C HIS A 52 -3.53 -10.56 6.37
N ARG A 53 -4.57 -11.37 6.11
CA ARG A 53 -4.52 -12.83 6.18
C ARG A 53 -3.99 -13.50 4.92
N ARG A 54 -3.84 -12.76 3.81
CA ARG A 54 -3.52 -13.33 2.50
C ARG A 54 -2.05 -13.73 2.40
N THR A 55 -1.81 -14.75 1.59
CA THR A 55 -0.47 -15.07 1.08
C THR A 55 -0.27 -14.36 -0.26
N ILE A 56 0.93 -13.84 -0.52
CA ILE A 56 1.26 -13.25 -1.82
C ILE A 56 1.19 -14.33 -2.89
N HIS A 57 0.30 -14.14 -3.87
CA HIS A 57 0.08 -15.14 -4.90
C HIS A 57 1.20 -15.10 -5.95
N PRO A 58 1.72 -16.25 -6.44
CA PRO A 58 2.81 -16.29 -7.43
C PRO A 58 2.54 -15.50 -8.72
N SER A 59 1.27 -15.37 -9.13
CA SER A 59 0.91 -14.57 -10.31
C SER A 59 1.20 -13.08 -10.15
N ILE A 60 1.21 -12.55 -8.92
CA ILE A 60 1.61 -11.17 -8.62
C ILE A 60 3.11 -11.05 -8.78
N LEU A 61 3.87 -11.93 -8.12
CA LEU A 61 5.33 -11.97 -8.20
C LEU A 61 5.81 -12.03 -9.65
N LYS A 62 5.21 -12.91 -10.47
CA LYS A 62 5.52 -13.01 -11.90
C LYS A 62 5.28 -11.70 -12.68
N ARG A 63 4.30 -10.90 -12.28
CA ARG A 63 3.97 -9.65 -12.97
C ARG A 63 4.93 -8.51 -12.63
N VAL A 64 5.55 -8.53 -11.45
CA VAL A 64 6.34 -7.42 -10.89
C VAL A 64 7.85 -7.70 -10.82
N SER A 65 8.26 -8.97 -10.81
CA SER A 65 9.67 -9.36 -10.77
C SER A 65 10.39 -8.86 -12.02
N GLY A 66 11.58 -8.26 -11.82
CA GLY A 66 12.36 -7.64 -12.90
C GLY A 66 11.77 -6.36 -13.47
N LYS A 67 10.75 -5.78 -12.83
CA LYS A 67 10.12 -4.51 -13.24
C LYS A 67 10.09 -3.45 -12.15
N ALA A 68 9.99 -3.85 -10.89
CA ALA A 68 10.00 -2.93 -9.76
C ALA A 68 11.42 -2.72 -9.25
N ASP A 69 11.77 -1.47 -8.99
CA ASP A 69 13.04 -1.08 -8.37
C ASP A 69 12.96 -1.13 -6.84
N ILE A 70 11.76 -0.92 -6.29
CA ILE A 70 11.46 -1.03 -4.87
C ILE A 70 10.08 -1.64 -4.64
N VAL A 71 9.90 -2.30 -3.50
CA VAL A 71 8.59 -2.71 -2.97
C VAL A 71 8.22 -1.81 -1.79
N ILE A 72 7.01 -1.29 -1.77
CA ILE A 72 6.45 -0.57 -0.63
C ILE A 72 5.24 -1.34 -0.11
N ILE A 73 5.33 -1.76 1.15
CA ILE A 73 4.22 -2.30 1.92
C ILE A 73 3.56 -1.14 2.69
N GLY A 74 2.38 -0.72 2.23
CA GLY A 74 1.62 0.43 2.75
C GLY A 74 0.88 0.17 4.07
N GLY A 75 1.42 -0.68 4.94
CA GLY A 75 0.81 -1.10 6.21
C GLY A 75 -0.20 -2.24 6.11
N ASP A 76 -0.58 -2.75 7.27
CA ASP A 76 -1.44 -3.92 7.48
C ASP A 76 -0.90 -5.16 6.74
N LEU A 77 0.38 -5.45 6.99
CA LEU A 77 1.03 -6.70 6.60
C LEU A 77 0.56 -7.86 7.49
N ALA A 78 0.31 -7.57 8.76
CA ALA A 78 -0.06 -8.52 9.79
C ALA A 78 -1.46 -8.23 10.36
N GLU A 79 -2.04 -9.25 11.00
CA GLU A 79 -3.33 -9.17 11.69
C GLU A 79 -3.36 -10.22 12.81
N LYS A 80 -4.13 -9.98 13.89
CA LYS A 80 -4.30 -10.96 14.96
C LYS A 80 -4.74 -12.33 14.45
N GLY A 81 -4.04 -13.37 14.90
CA GLY A 81 -4.33 -14.77 14.56
C GLY A 81 -3.76 -15.22 13.22
N VAL A 82 -2.98 -14.38 12.53
CA VAL A 82 -2.16 -14.80 11.38
C VAL A 82 -0.83 -15.34 11.91
N PRO A 83 -0.41 -16.57 11.55
CA PRO A 83 0.88 -17.11 11.96
C PRO A 83 2.06 -16.28 11.44
N LEU A 84 3.09 -16.09 12.27
CA LEU A 84 4.31 -15.35 11.90
C LEU A 84 5.02 -15.96 10.69
N GLU A 85 4.89 -17.27 10.49
CA GLU A 85 5.43 -18.00 9.34
C GLU A 85 4.83 -17.50 8.03
N ARG A 86 3.53 -17.16 8.03
CA ARG A 86 2.86 -16.60 6.83
C ARG A 86 3.38 -15.19 6.53
N ILE A 87 3.54 -14.36 7.57
CA ILE A 87 4.10 -13.02 7.43
C ILE A 87 5.54 -13.11 6.91
N SER A 88 6.36 -13.98 7.51
CA SER A 88 7.73 -14.27 7.07
C SER A 88 7.78 -14.76 5.62
N HIS A 89 6.86 -15.63 5.19
CA HIS A 89 6.79 -16.10 3.81
C HIS A 89 6.43 -14.97 2.84
N ASN A 90 5.47 -14.11 3.19
CA ASN A 90 5.12 -12.95 2.37
C ASN A 90 6.33 -12.00 2.21
N LEU A 91 7.05 -11.71 3.31
CA LEU A 91 8.27 -10.90 3.26
C LEU A 91 9.35 -11.53 2.38
N GLN A 92 9.56 -12.85 2.48
CA GLN A 92 10.50 -13.57 1.63
C GLN A 92 10.15 -13.44 0.15
N CYS A 93 8.88 -13.61 -0.21
CA CYS A 93 8.38 -13.46 -1.57
C CYS A 93 8.57 -12.04 -2.12
N LEU A 94 8.24 -11.03 -1.32
CA LEU A 94 8.37 -9.62 -1.73
C LEU A 94 9.85 -9.19 -1.86
N LYS A 95 10.72 -9.69 -0.98
CA LYS A 95 12.18 -9.44 -1.06
C LYS A 95 12.80 -9.94 -2.36
N GLN A 96 12.25 -11.01 -2.97
CA GLN A 96 12.71 -11.51 -4.27
C GLN A 96 12.39 -10.56 -5.42
N VAL A 97 11.47 -9.61 -5.24
CA VAL A 97 11.10 -8.63 -6.26
C VAL A 97 12.09 -7.48 -6.28
N ALA A 98 12.28 -6.81 -5.14
CA ALA A 98 13.15 -5.64 -4.97
C ALA A 98 13.35 -5.34 -3.47
N PRO A 99 14.22 -4.37 -3.07
CA PRO A 99 14.31 -3.88 -1.70
C PRO A 99 12.94 -3.47 -1.15
N VAL A 100 12.64 -3.89 0.09
CA VAL A 100 11.30 -3.75 0.69
C VAL A 100 11.31 -2.64 1.73
N PHE A 101 10.36 -1.72 1.58
CA PHE A 101 10.04 -0.67 2.55
C PHE A 101 8.67 -0.95 3.17
N PHE A 102 8.49 -0.61 4.44
CA PHE A 102 7.26 -0.86 5.18
C PHE A 102 6.91 0.34 6.06
N VAL A 103 5.62 0.70 6.09
CA VAL A 103 5.04 1.60 7.10
C VAL A 103 4.06 0.84 7.97
N TRP A 104 3.88 1.28 9.22
CA TRP A 104 2.95 0.63 10.14
C TRP A 104 1.49 0.98 9.83
N GLY A 105 0.65 -0.04 9.79
CA GLY A 105 -0.80 0.06 9.84
C GLY A 105 -1.36 -0.27 11.22
N ASN A 106 -2.68 -0.16 11.36
CA ASN A 106 -3.34 -0.36 12.64
C ASN A 106 -3.44 -1.83 13.05
N ASN A 107 -3.55 -2.76 12.09
CA ASN A 107 -3.63 -4.20 12.35
C ASN A 107 -2.25 -4.81 12.65
N ASP A 108 -1.17 -4.18 12.18
CA ASP A 108 0.19 -4.60 12.52
C ASP A 108 0.46 -4.53 14.04
N TYR A 109 -0.18 -3.57 14.74
CA TYR A 109 -0.12 -3.43 16.19
C TYR A 109 -0.93 -4.46 16.98
N GLU A 110 -1.67 -5.34 16.31
CA GLU A 110 -2.35 -6.46 16.97
C GLU A 110 -1.43 -7.67 17.19
N VAL A 111 -0.25 -7.66 16.58
CA VAL A 111 0.84 -8.63 16.76
C VAL A 111 1.92 -7.97 17.62
N PRO A 112 2.62 -8.73 18.52
CA PRO A 112 3.71 -8.18 19.29
C PRO A 112 4.77 -7.49 18.41
N ALA A 113 5.06 -6.22 18.70
CA ALA A 113 5.94 -5.41 17.85
C ALA A 113 7.36 -5.96 17.79
N GLU A 114 7.84 -6.62 18.85
CA GLU A 114 9.16 -7.26 18.87
C GLU A 114 9.23 -8.44 17.88
N GLU A 115 8.14 -9.19 17.71
CA GLU A 115 8.09 -10.34 16.79
C GLU A 115 8.14 -9.87 15.34
N LEU A 116 7.35 -8.85 14.99
CA LEU A 116 7.41 -8.22 13.67
C LEU A 116 8.78 -7.60 13.41
N SER A 117 9.38 -6.93 14.41
CA SER A 117 10.71 -6.34 14.28
C SER A 117 11.78 -7.39 13.98
N LYS A 118 11.73 -8.57 14.63
CA LYS A 118 12.62 -9.70 14.32
C LYS A 118 12.44 -10.19 12.89
N LEU A 119 11.20 -10.25 12.39
CA LEU A 119 10.94 -10.62 10.99
C LEU A 119 11.48 -9.57 10.01
N PHE A 120 11.30 -8.29 10.30
CA PHE A 120 11.82 -7.20 9.47
C PHE A 120 13.35 -7.25 9.40
N GLN A 121 14.04 -7.45 10.53
CA GLN A 121 15.50 -7.64 10.54
C GLN A 121 15.92 -8.88 9.75
N LYS A 122 15.29 -10.03 9.97
CA LYS A 122 15.56 -11.29 9.25
C LYS A 122 15.44 -11.12 7.73
N HIS A 123 14.46 -10.34 7.28
CA HIS A 123 14.20 -10.12 5.85
C HIS A 123 14.83 -8.85 5.30
N SER A 124 15.56 -8.07 6.10
CA SER A 124 16.19 -6.80 5.67
C SER A 124 15.16 -5.78 5.15
N VAL A 125 14.01 -5.68 5.83
CA VAL A 125 12.96 -4.71 5.51
C VAL A 125 13.33 -3.35 6.08
N HIS A 126 13.26 -2.31 5.24
CA HIS A 126 13.40 -0.92 5.66
C HIS A 126 12.07 -0.43 6.25
N VAL A 127 11.96 -0.47 7.58
CA VAL A 127 10.80 0.06 8.29
C VAL A 127 10.92 1.58 8.37
N LEU A 128 9.91 2.30 7.91
CA LEU A 128 9.83 3.76 7.98
C LEU A 128 8.76 4.14 9.01
N ARG A 129 9.18 4.49 10.22
CA ARG A 129 8.29 4.77 11.35
C ARG A 129 8.42 6.22 11.84
N ASN A 130 7.72 7.13 11.16
CA ASN A 130 7.97 8.58 11.24
C ASN A 130 9.40 8.96 10.85
N GLU A 131 9.90 8.27 9.84
CA GLU A 131 11.28 8.35 9.37
C GLU A 131 11.28 8.63 7.87
N SER A 132 12.45 9.03 7.38
CA SER A 132 12.69 9.25 5.96
C SER A 132 13.91 8.48 5.49
N PHE A 133 13.92 8.11 4.22
CA PHE A 133 14.99 7.35 3.60
C PHE A 133 15.34 7.97 2.25
N CYS A 134 16.59 8.38 2.09
CA CYS A 134 17.11 8.83 0.79
C CYS A 134 17.39 7.60 -0.07
N LEU A 135 16.73 7.48 -1.22
CA LEU A 135 17.04 6.42 -2.18
C LEU A 135 18.48 6.58 -2.69
N PRO A 136 19.18 5.46 -2.98
CA PRO A 136 20.59 5.49 -3.33
C PRO A 136 20.86 6.19 -4.67
N VAL A 137 22.05 6.78 -4.79
CA VAL A 137 22.52 7.65 -5.89
C VAL A 137 22.66 6.92 -7.24
N SER A 138 22.40 5.61 -7.33
CA SER A 138 22.44 4.86 -8.60
C SER A 138 21.41 5.33 -9.63
N MET A 139 20.48 6.19 -9.20
CA MET A 139 19.62 6.96 -10.07
C MET A 139 20.35 8.29 -10.34
N ASP A 140 20.84 8.52 -11.56
CA ASP A 140 21.42 9.82 -11.94
C ASP A 140 20.34 10.91 -11.82
N CYS A 141 20.29 11.56 -10.64
CA CYS A 141 19.28 12.55 -10.27
C CYS A 141 19.92 13.88 -9.88
N ASP A 142 19.32 14.98 -10.34
CA ASP A 142 19.77 16.34 -10.00
C ASP A 142 19.52 16.70 -8.53
N VAL A 143 18.48 16.11 -7.92
CA VAL A 143 18.15 16.25 -6.50
C VAL A 143 17.75 14.88 -5.93
N PRO A 144 17.98 14.65 -4.61
CA PRO A 144 17.70 13.36 -4.00
C PRO A 144 16.20 13.03 -3.99
N VAL A 145 15.89 11.74 -4.13
CA VAL A 145 14.54 11.19 -3.96
C VAL A 145 14.42 10.60 -2.56
N TYR A 146 13.42 11.05 -1.81
CA TYR A 146 13.16 10.59 -0.44
C TYR A 146 11.85 9.80 -0.36
N LEU A 147 11.90 8.66 0.32
CA LEU A 147 10.73 7.98 0.86
C LEU A 147 10.49 8.47 2.27
N LEU A 148 9.27 8.92 2.56
CA LEU A 148 8.85 9.38 3.88
C LEU A 148 7.77 8.41 4.37
N GLY A 149 7.96 7.79 5.53
CA GLY A 149 7.00 6.84 6.08
C GLY A 149 6.53 7.24 7.46
N THR A 150 5.22 7.31 7.65
CA THR A 150 4.62 7.65 8.95
C THR A 150 4.31 6.40 9.75
N ASP A 151 4.34 6.52 11.08
CA ASP A 151 3.67 5.55 11.95
C ASP A 151 2.13 5.71 11.86
N ASP A 152 1.38 4.79 12.45
CA ASP A 152 -0.07 4.72 12.30
C ASP A 152 -0.79 5.93 12.92
N VAL A 153 -1.75 6.46 12.16
CA VAL A 153 -2.60 7.59 12.57
C VAL A 153 -3.63 7.18 13.60
N SER A 154 -4.24 5.99 13.45
CA SER A 154 -5.34 5.55 14.31
C SER A 154 -4.89 5.25 15.74
N LYS A 155 -3.62 4.87 15.92
CA LYS A 155 -2.97 4.70 17.22
C LYS A 155 -2.41 6.01 17.80
N GLY A 156 -2.56 7.14 17.10
CA GLY A 156 -2.03 8.43 17.54
C GLY A 156 -0.50 8.52 17.49
N ARG A 157 0.17 7.67 16.71
CA ARG A 157 1.64 7.57 16.69
C ARG A 157 2.28 8.31 15.52
N SER A 158 1.50 8.69 14.51
CA SER A 158 1.98 9.47 13.36
C SER A 158 2.54 10.85 13.76
N SER A 159 3.72 11.21 13.28
CA SER A 159 4.39 12.50 13.55
C SER A 159 4.91 13.12 12.26
N LYS A 160 4.32 14.25 11.83
CA LYS A 160 4.80 14.98 10.65
C LYS A 160 6.19 15.57 10.87
N SER A 161 6.42 16.20 12.03
CA SER A 161 7.71 16.84 12.32
C SER A 161 8.87 15.84 12.25
N SER A 162 8.71 14.66 12.88
CA SER A 162 9.72 13.61 12.84
C SER A 162 9.96 13.09 11.42
N THR A 163 8.88 12.80 10.69
CA THR A 163 8.93 12.26 9.32
C THR A 163 9.67 13.19 8.34
N PHE A 164 9.65 14.50 8.56
CA PHE A 164 10.26 15.50 7.68
C PHE A 164 11.59 16.06 8.19
N SER A 165 12.03 15.68 9.39
CA SER A 165 13.12 16.35 10.12
C SER A 165 14.45 16.43 9.36
N GLU A 166 14.80 15.40 8.60
CA GLU A 166 16.06 15.30 7.86
C GLU A 166 15.87 15.38 6.33
N VAL A 167 14.71 15.85 5.87
CA VAL A 167 14.38 15.87 4.44
C VAL A 167 14.66 17.25 3.85
N PRO A 168 15.58 17.37 2.88
CA PRO A 168 15.84 18.63 2.21
C PRO A 168 14.59 19.19 1.53
N GLN A 169 14.41 20.50 1.61
CA GLN A 169 13.19 21.14 1.11
C GLN A 169 12.95 20.91 -0.39
N ARG A 170 14.04 20.85 -1.17
CA ARG A 170 14.03 20.64 -2.64
C ARG A 170 14.03 19.18 -3.08
N ALA A 171 14.07 18.22 -2.15
CA ALA A 171 14.05 16.81 -2.49
C ALA A 171 12.73 16.42 -3.19
N PHE A 172 12.78 15.41 -4.06
CA PHE A 172 11.57 14.78 -4.58
C PHE A 172 11.02 13.82 -3.52
N LYS A 173 9.86 14.14 -2.96
CA LYS A 173 9.30 13.46 -1.78
C LYS A 173 8.15 12.54 -2.16
N ILE A 174 8.28 11.26 -1.83
CA ILE A 174 7.23 10.25 -1.89
C ILE A 174 6.85 9.91 -0.45
N LEU A 175 5.62 10.19 -0.05
CA LEU A 175 5.13 9.94 1.30
C LEU A 175 4.20 8.74 1.34
N ILE A 176 4.41 7.87 2.32
CA ILE A 176 3.62 6.69 2.56
C ILE A 176 3.05 6.80 3.97
N SER A 177 1.72 6.72 4.06
CA SER A 177 1.00 6.58 5.32
C SER A 177 -0.06 5.53 5.12
N HIS A 178 -0.13 4.55 6.01
CA HIS A 178 -1.16 3.53 5.91
C HIS A 178 -2.57 4.17 5.86
N ASN A 179 -2.82 5.14 6.74
CA ASN A 179 -4.11 5.83 6.83
C ASN A 179 -4.14 7.10 5.96
N PRO A 180 -5.09 7.24 5.00
CA PRO A 180 -5.19 8.41 4.13
C PRO A 180 -5.53 9.70 4.88
N VAL A 181 -6.05 9.63 6.11
CA VAL A 181 -6.34 10.82 6.93
C VAL A 181 -5.07 11.66 7.19
N PHE A 182 -3.88 11.04 7.16
CA PHE A 182 -2.62 11.78 7.30
C PHE A 182 -2.45 12.90 6.26
N GLU A 183 -3.04 12.75 5.06
CA GLU A 183 -3.00 13.75 4.00
C GLU A 183 -3.45 15.14 4.50
N LYS A 184 -4.42 15.19 5.43
CA LYS A 184 -4.93 16.44 6.01
C LYS A 184 -3.91 17.21 6.85
N LYS A 185 -2.82 16.56 7.28
CA LYS A 185 -1.71 17.19 8.03
C LYS A 185 -0.69 17.85 7.09
N LEU A 186 -0.77 17.55 5.79
CA LEU A 186 0.16 18.06 4.78
C LEU A 186 -0.29 19.45 4.30
N ALA A 187 0.69 20.32 4.14
CA ALA A 187 0.55 21.62 3.49
C ALA A 187 1.28 21.60 2.13
N ALA A 188 0.88 22.47 1.20
CA ALA A 188 1.56 22.60 -0.08
C ALA A 188 3.07 22.91 0.07
N ALA A 189 3.44 23.64 1.14
CA ALA A 189 4.83 23.95 1.48
C ALA A 189 5.66 22.72 1.88
N ASP A 190 5.05 21.59 2.26
CA ASP A 190 5.78 20.37 2.58
C ASP A 190 6.40 19.72 1.33
N GLY A 191 5.94 20.08 0.13
CA GLY A 191 6.56 19.68 -1.13
C GLY A 191 6.43 18.20 -1.49
N VAL A 192 5.45 17.49 -0.92
CA VAL A 192 5.18 16.09 -1.25
C VAL A 192 4.67 15.99 -2.69
N SER A 193 5.33 15.16 -3.50
CA SER A 193 4.97 14.96 -4.91
C SER A 193 3.99 13.80 -5.09
N LEU A 194 4.20 12.71 -4.34
CA LEU A 194 3.38 11.51 -4.39
C LEU A 194 3.01 11.07 -2.96
N PHE A 195 1.73 10.83 -2.70
CA PHE A 195 1.21 10.28 -1.45
C PHE A 195 0.52 8.94 -1.69
N LEU A 196 0.97 7.89 -1.00
CA LEU A 196 0.44 6.53 -1.12
C LEU A 196 -0.14 6.06 0.21
N SER A 197 -1.33 5.45 0.16
CA SER A 197 -2.04 4.96 1.35
C SER A 197 -2.95 3.77 1.07
N GLY A 198 -3.40 3.10 2.13
CA GLY A 198 -4.31 1.95 2.11
C GLY A 198 -5.46 2.14 3.11
N HIS A 199 -5.61 1.20 4.05
CA HIS A 199 -6.45 1.25 5.26
C HIS A 199 -7.97 1.13 5.03
N THR A 200 -8.50 1.81 4.03
CA THR A 200 -9.95 1.93 3.84
C THR A 200 -10.58 0.76 3.09
N HIS A 201 -9.76 -0.08 2.47
CA HIS A 201 -10.16 -1.15 1.55
C HIS A 201 -11.11 -0.72 0.42
N GLY A 202 -11.19 0.59 0.13
CA GLY A 202 -12.19 1.18 -0.76
C GLY A 202 -13.63 1.01 -0.29
N GLY A 203 -13.87 0.79 1.00
CA GLY A 203 -15.16 0.39 1.53
C GLY A 203 -15.58 -0.99 1.01
N GLN A 204 -14.75 -2.00 1.29
CA GLN A 204 -14.74 -3.39 0.81
C GLN A 204 -16.06 -3.97 0.26
N ILE A 205 -17.19 -3.71 0.92
CA ILE A 205 -18.54 -4.08 0.48
C ILE A 205 -19.32 -2.80 0.17
N ARG A 206 -19.68 -2.62 -1.10
CA ARG A 206 -20.44 -1.48 -1.60
C ARG A 206 -21.77 -1.93 -2.19
N PHE A 207 -22.88 -1.41 -1.66
CA PHE A 207 -24.20 -1.62 -2.23
C PHE A 207 -24.60 -0.41 -3.06
N PHE A 208 -24.98 -0.64 -4.32
CA PHE A 208 -25.34 0.43 -5.27
C PHE A 208 -24.26 1.53 -5.37
N GLY A 209 -22.98 1.15 -5.28
CA GLY A 209 -21.84 2.07 -5.34
C GLY A 209 -21.49 2.78 -4.03
N VAL A 210 -22.32 2.66 -2.99
CA VAL A 210 -22.12 3.27 -1.67
C VAL A 210 -21.47 2.28 -0.72
N GLY A 211 -20.44 2.71 0.01
CA GLY A 211 -19.74 1.92 1.02
C GLY A 211 -19.32 2.81 2.19
N PRO A 212 -18.80 2.23 3.29
CA PRO A 212 -18.48 2.95 4.52
C PRO A 212 -17.34 3.97 4.35
N TYR A 213 -16.49 3.78 3.34
CA TYR A 213 -15.42 4.68 2.97
C TYR A 213 -15.51 5.04 1.47
N LYS A 214 -14.81 6.11 1.07
CA LYS A 214 -14.63 6.43 -0.35
C LYS A 214 -13.96 5.26 -1.05
N LYS A 215 -14.37 4.97 -2.29
CA LYS A 215 -13.69 3.96 -3.11
C LYS A 215 -12.24 4.42 -3.35
N GLY A 216 -11.30 3.48 -3.25
CA GLY A 216 -9.90 3.73 -3.54
C GLY A 216 -9.67 4.08 -5.01
N GLY A 217 -8.54 4.72 -5.26
CA GLY A 217 -8.10 5.17 -6.58
C GLY A 217 -7.21 6.40 -6.50
N TRP A 218 -6.81 6.87 -7.68
CA TRP A 218 -5.99 8.06 -7.86
C TRP A 218 -6.77 9.36 -7.59
N GLY A 219 -6.06 10.35 -7.06
CA GLY A 219 -6.54 11.70 -6.82
C GLY A 219 -5.40 12.72 -6.91
N ASN A 220 -5.74 13.98 -6.65
CA ASN A 220 -4.76 15.05 -6.55
C ASN A 220 -5.14 15.98 -5.38
N SER A 221 -4.13 16.50 -4.70
CA SER A 221 -4.25 17.57 -3.72
C SER A 221 -3.26 18.67 -4.09
N GLY A 222 -3.78 19.68 -4.80
CA GLY A 222 -2.93 20.64 -5.52
C GLY A 222 -2.04 19.93 -6.55
N LYS A 223 -0.71 20.04 -6.38
CA LYS A 223 0.29 19.40 -7.26
C LYS A 223 0.67 17.97 -6.83
N MET A 224 0.28 17.57 -5.61
CA MET A 224 0.55 16.24 -5.08
C MET A 224 -0.40 15.23 -5.71
N LYS A 225 0.14 14.16 -6.32
CA LYS A 225 -0.66 13.01 -6.74
C LYS A 225 -0.91 12.12 -5.53
N THR A 226 -2.14 11.61 -5.38
CA THR A 226 -2.52 10.76 -4.25
C THR A 226 -3.08 9.42 -4.73
N LEU A 227 -2.73 8.34 -4.03
CA LEU A 227 -3.35 7.03 -4.20
C LEU A 227 -3.85 6.53 -2.85
N VAL A 228 -5.13 6.14 -2.82
CA VAL A 228 -5.70 5.32 -1.75
C VAL A 228 -6.01 3.95 -2.36
N SER A 229 -5.25 2.93 -2.03
CA SER A 229 -5.45 1.58 -2.57
C SER A 229 -6.71 0.93 -1.99
N ASN A 230 -7.39 0.11 -2.80
CA ASN A 230 -8.44 -0.77 -2.30
C ASN A 230 -7.88 -1.95 -1.47
N GLY A 231 -6.56 -2.14 -1.44
CA GLY A 231 -5.86 -3.17 -0.65
C GLY A 231 -5.85 -4.54 -1.31
N TYR A 232 -4.85 -5.36 -0.99
CA TYR A 232 -4.71 -6.71 -1.53
C TYR A 232 -5.56 -7.75 -0.78
N GLY A 233 -5.55 -7.68 0.55
CA GLY A 233 -6.26 -8.55 1.48
C GLY A 233 -7.74 -8.23 1.62
N THR A 234 -8.31 -8.67 2.73
CA THR A 234 -9.63 -8.28 3.19
C THR A 234 -9.55 -7.97 4.67
N SER A 235 -10.54 -7.25 5.18
CA SER A 235 -10.80 -7.16 6.62
C SER A 235 -11.39 -8.50 7.13
N ALA A 236 -12.18 -8.45 8.21
CA ALA A 236 -12.73 -9.62 8.90
C ALA A 236 -13.49 -10.62 8.01
N VAL A 237 -14.11 -10.17 6.91
CA VAL A 237 -14.89 -11.02 6.01
C VAL A 237 -14.18 -11.15 4.65
N PRO A 238 -13.95 -12.37 4.13
CA PRO A 238 -13.24 -12.60 2.87
C PRO A 238 -14.14 -12.38 1.64
N LEU A 239 -14.87 -11.26 1.61
CA LEU A 239 -15.82 -10.91 0.56
C LEU A 239 -15.60 -9.46 0.13
N ARG A 240 -15.62 -9.20 -1.18
CA ARG A 240 -15.54 -7.86 -1.77
C ARG A 240 -16.71 -7.62 -2.71
N LEU A 241 -17.26 -6.40 -2.71
CA LEU A 241 -18.27 -5.95 -3.67
C LEU A 241 -18.02 -4.49 -4.02
N GLY A 242 -17.76 -4.18 -5.29
CA GLY A 242 -17.57 -2.79 -5.75
C GLY A 242 -16.22 -2.14 -5.43
N ALA A 243 -15.37 -2.79 -4.61
CA ALA A 243 -13.98 -2.40 -4.32
C ALA A 243 -13.06 -3.62 -4.47
N LYS A 244 -12.51 -3.82 -5.67
CA LYS A 244 -11.73 -5.02 -6.02
C LYS A 244 -10.41 -5.07 -5.26
N ALA A 245 -9.91 -6.27 -4.97
CA ALA A 245 -8.56 -6.44 -4.42
C ALA A 245 -7.53 -6.05 -5.48
N GLU A 246 -6.56 -5.23 -5.11
CA GLU A 246 -5.58 -4.67 -6.04
C GLU A 246 -4.21 -4.46 -5.42
N THR A 247 -3.21 -4.41 -6.28
CA THR A 247 -1.85 -3.97 -6.02
C THR A 247 -1.41 -3.09 -7.19
N HIS A 248 -0.40 -2.26 -7.00
CA HIS A 248 -0.03 -1.24 -7.98
C HIS A 248 1.43 -1.36 -8.38
N LEU A 249 1.72 -1.26 -9.68
CA LEU A 249 3.05 -1.13 -10.24
C LEU A 249 3.17 0.28 -10.84
N ILE A 250 3.71 1.19 -10.06
CA ILE A 250 3.68 2.63 -10.32
C ILE A 250 5.03 3.06 -10.86
N THR A 251 5.09 3.48 -12.11
CA THR A 251 6.30 4.03 -12.72
C THR A 251 6.23 5.55 -12.69
N ILE A 252 7.17 6.21 -12.03
CA ILE A 252 7.32 7.65 -12.03
C ILE A 252 8.49 8.06 -12.92
N LYS A 253 8.30 9.08 -13.75
CA LYS A 253 9.35 9.62 -14.62
C LYS A 253 9.13 11.09 -14.93
N GLN A 254 10.16 11.71 -15.52
CA GLN A 254 10.06 13.08 -16.02
C GLN A 254 9.08 13.15 -17.20
N GLY A 255 8.33 14.26 -17.29
CA GLY A 255 7.42 14.54 -18.39
C GLY A 255 6.95 15.98 -18.41
#